data_AF-A0A8T3QCN8-F1
#
_entry.id   AF-A0A8T3QCN8-F1
#
_cell.length_a   1.000
_cell.length_b   1.000
_cell.length_c   1.000
_cell.angle_alpha   90.00
_cell.angle_beta   90.00
_cell.angle_gamma   90.00
#
_symmetry.space_group_name_H-M   'P 1'
#
loop_
_entity.id
_entity.type
_entity.pdbx_description
1 polymer ?
#
loop_
_entity_poly.entity_id
_entity_poly.type
_entity_poly.pdbx_seq_one_letter_code
_entity_poly.pdbx_strand_id
1 'polypeptide(L)'
;MTDAPPTAVGVGPLRLAPAGLPDPRVTPPSVGETGDPFTSLRVLDLVARLERGRPVRLSDLRDRLDAIYLDWLFPIEVVEAVILQLQANWMADYRNGSGIVIDDGPTGSTLTIEDSSRVDPWIVRQAQREAALCTERLAEFSRRDRMSGG
;
A
#
# COMPACT_ATOMS: atom_id res chain seq x y z
N MET A 1 1.18 33.70 1.76
CA MET A 1 2.06 32.59 2.13
C MET A 1 1.25 31.73 3.09
N THR A 2 0.54 30.73 2.56
CA THR A 2 -0.32 29.86 3.38
C THR A 2 0.60 28.85 4.04
N ASP A 3 0.63 28.88 5.37
CA ASP A 3 1.37 27.94 6.21
C ASP A 3 0.84 26.52 5.93
N ALA A 4 1.71 25.62 5.48
CA ALA A 4 1.34 24.23 5.28
C ALA A 4 1.13 23.60 6.66
N PRO A 5 0.06 22.82 6.89
CA PRO A 5 -0.19 22.22 8.18
C PRO A 5 1.03 21.36 8.61
N PRO A 6 1.42 21.40 9.90
CA PRO A 6 2.58 20.65 10.36
C PRO A 6 2.39 19.17 10.10
N THR A 7 3.40 18.53 9.49
CA THR A 7 3.42 17.08 9.28
C THR A 7 3.31 16.40 10.64
N ALA A 8 2.18 15.75 10.92
CA ALA A 8 2.00 15.00 12.14
C ALA A 8 3.01 13.84 12.20
N VAL A 9 3.65 13.64 13.34
CA VAL A 9 4.64 12.56 13.52
C VAL A 9 3.90 11.21 13.53
N GLY A 10 4.31 10.30 12.65
CA GLY A 10 3.76 8.96 12.57
C GLY A 10 2.43 8.87 11.82
N VAL A 11 1.97 7.62 11.67
CA VAL A 11 0.75 7.29 10.91
C VAL A 11 -0.55 7.67 11.64
N GLY A 12 -0.52 7.89 12.96
CA GLY A 12 -1.73 8.10 13.76
C GLY A 12 -2.59 6.82 13.92
N PRO A 13 -3.80 6.93 14.48
CA PRO A 13 -4.71 5.80 14.61
C PRO A 13 -5.22 5.35 13.24
N LEU A 14 -5.27 4.02 13.02
CA LEU A 14 -5.82 3.44 11.80
C LEU A 14 -7.35 3.44 11.87
N ARG A 15 -7.99 3.87 10.77
CA ARG A 15 -9.41 3.66 10.53
C ARG A 15 -9.73 2.16 10.47
N LEU A 16 -11.02 1.85 10.64
CA LEU A 16 -11.52 0.51 10.35
C LEU A 16 -11.26 0.16 8.89
N ALA A 17 -11.00 -1.12 8.63
CA ALA A 17 -10.84 -1.61 7.26
C ALA A 17 -12.14 -1.35 6.46
N PRO A 18 -12.06 -0.75 5.26
CA PRO A 18 -13.20 -0.65 4.37
C PRO A 18 -13.79 -2.03 4.05
N ALA A 19 -15.11 -2.07 3.83
CA ALA A 19 -15.79 -3.31 3.47
C ALA A 19 -15.21 -3.91 2.17
N GLY A 20 -14.95 -5.23 2.19
CA GLY A 20 -14.43 -5.95 1.03
C GLY A 20 -12.91 -5.89 0.83
N LEU A 21 -12.18 -5.22 1.74
CA LEU A 21 -10.71 -5.27 1.78
C LEU A 21 -10.26 -6.73 2.05
N PRO A 22 -9.43 -7.33 1.17
CA PRO A 22 -8.93 -8.68 1.37
C PRO A 22 -7.96 -8.78 2.56
N ASP A 23 -7.84 -9.98 3.14
CA ASP A 23 -6.84 -10.24 4.18
C ASP A 23 -5.42 -10.16 3.59
N PRO A 24 -4.55 -9.26 4.10
CA PRO A 24 -3.19 -9.13 3.60
C PRO A 24 -2.24 -10.24 4.08
N ARG A 25 -2.64 -11.10 5.02
CA ARG A 25 -1.80 -12.17 5.59
C ARG A 25 -1.71 -13.41 4.69
N VAL A 26 -1.56 -13.18 3.38
CA VAL A 26 -1.24 -14.24 2.42
C VAL A 26 0.25 -14.57 2.55
N THR A 27 0.55 -15.84 2.85
CA THR A 27 1.90 -16.29 3.24
C THR A 27 2.67 -16.82 2.03
N PRO A 28 3.79 -16.18 1.69
CA PRO A 28 5.11 -16.80 1.92
C PRO A 28 5.99 -15.88 2.80
N PRO A 29 6.99 -16.37 3.54
CA PRO A 29 7.97 -15.49 4.18
C PRO A 29 8.98 -15.00 3.14
N SER A 30 9.07 -13.68 2.91
CA SER A 30 9.97 -13.09 1.92
C SER A 30 10.32 -11.62 2.23
N VAL A 31 11.39 -11.14 1.59
CA VAL A 31 11.73 -9.71 1.53
C VAL A 31 10.87 -9.07 0.45
N GLY A 32 10.32 -7.88 0.70
CA GLY A 32 9.54 -7.17 -0.31
C GLY A 32 10.38 -6.75 -1.51
N GLU A 33 9.88 -7.03 -2.71
CA GLU A 33 10.49 -6.65 -3.97
C GLU A 33 9.53 -5.73 -4.77
N THR A 34 10.08 -4.86 -5.61
CA THR A 34 9.25 -4.03 -6.48
C THR A 34 8.42 -4.90 -7.43
N GLY A 35 7.12 -4.66 -7.49
CA GLY A 35 6.19 -5.45 -8.29
C GLY A 35 5.74 -6.76 -7.64
N ASP A 36 6.17 -7.04 -6.41
CA ASP A 36 5.66 -8.16 -5.63
C ASP A 36 4.21 -7.90 -5.16
N PRO A 37 3.24 -8.75 -5.53
CA PRO A 37 1.85 -8.58 -5.10
C PRO A 37 1.67 -8.79 -3.58
N PHE A 38 2.53 -9.59 -2.92
CA PHE A 38 2.40 -9.83 -1.47
C PHE A 38 2.76 -8.58 -0.66
N THR A 39 3.80 -7.85 -1.08
CA THR A 39 4.18 -6.56 -0.53
C THR A 39 3.11 -5.51 -0.84
N SER A 40 2.70 -5.43 -2.11
CA SER A 40 1.70 -4.46 -2.57
C SER A 40 0.40 -4.59 -1.77
N LEU A 41 -0.08 -5.81 -1.56
CA LEU A 41 -1.29 -6.08 -0.78
C LEU A 41 -1.18 -5.60 0.68
N ARG A 42 -0.03 -5.81 1.34
CA ARG A 42 0.21 -5.35 2.73
C ARG A 42 0.27 -3.83 2.83
N VAL A 43 0.90 -3.18 1.86
CA VAL A 43 0.93 -1.71 1.75
C VAL A 43 -0.51 -1.17 1.54
N LEU A 44 -1.28 -1.77 0.64
CA LEU A 44 -2.66 -1.36 0.36
C LEU A 44 -3.59 -1.53 1.56
N ASP A 45 -3.43 -2.60 2.36
CA ASP A 45 -4.19 -2.76 3.61
C ASP A 45 -3.94 -1.59 4.58
N LEU A 46 -2.67 -1.20 4.77
CA LEU A 46 -2.33 -0.07 5.63
C LEU A 46 -2.88 1.25 5.06
N VAL A 47 -2.66 1.50 3.76
CA VAL A 47 -3.09 2.73 3.08
C VAL A 47 -4.62 2.90 3.10
N ALA A 48 -5.36 1.79 2.93
CA ALA A 48 -6.81 1.77 3.02
C ALA A 48 -7.31 2.29 4.38
N ARG A 49 -6.50 2.15 5.43
CA ARG A 49 -6.87 2.46 6.81
C ARG A 49 -6.26 3.76 7.33
N LEU A 50 -5.51 4.50 6.52
CA LEU A 50 -5.02 5.82 6.91
C LEU A 50 -6.16 6.80 7.13
N GLU A 51 -5.96 7.75 8.04
CA GLU A 51 -6.76 8.97 8.11
C GLU A 51 -6.75 9.68 6.75
N ARG A 52 -7.89 10.26 6.35
CA ARG A 52 -8.03 10.95 5.06
C ARG A 52 -7.71 12.45 5.21
N GLY A 53 -7.33 13.09 4.11
CA GLY A 53 -7.02 14.52 4.05
C GLY A 53 -5.74 14.94 4.79
N ARG A 54 -4.97 14.00 5.33
CA ARG A 54 -3.78 14.26 6.14
C ARG A 54 -2.52 13.71 5.45
N PRO A 55 -1.44 14.51 5.35
CA PRO A 55 -0.16 14.02 4.86
C PRO A 55 0.51 13.10 5.89
N VAL A 56 1.00 11.96 5.41
CA VAL A 56 1.77 10.97 6.19
C VAL A 56 3.10 10.71 5.51
N ARG A 57 4.22 10.73 6.24
CA ARG A 57 5.54 10.45 5.65
C ARG A 57 5.64 8.99 5.22
N LEU A 58 6.28 8.74 4.08
CA LEU A 58 6.49 7.36 3.61
C LEU A 58 7.39 6.55 4.54
N SER A 59 8.33 7.19 5.25
CA SER A 59 9.12 6.56 6.31
C SER A 59 8.26 6.10 7.49
N ASP A 60 7.29 6.91 7.93
CA ASP A 60 6.37 6.54 9.01
C ASP A 60 5.45 5.38 8.59
N LEU A 61 5.03 5.35 7.31
CA LEU A 61 4.28 4.22 6.74
C LEU A 61 5.10 2.93 6.77
N ARG A 62 6.36 3.00 6.33
CA ARG A 62 7.31 1.89 6.38
C ARG A 62 7.51 1.38 7.81
N ASP A 63 7.80 2.27 8.76
CA ASP A 63 7.99 1.90 10.17
C ASP A 63 6.73 1.23 10.73
N ARG A 64 5.55 1.67 10.29
CA ARG A 64 4.28 1.06 10.66
C ARG A 64 4.09 -0.33 10.03
N LEU A 65 4.51 -0.55 8.79
CA LEU A 65 4.48 -1.85 8.13
C LEU A 65 5.42 -2.85 8.83
N ASP A 66 6.67 -2.44 9.08
CA ASP A 66 7.67 -3.24 9.80
C ASP A 66 7.16 -3.63 11.20
N ALA A 67 6.40 -2.75 11.87
CA ALA A 67 5.81 -3.04 13.18
C ALA A 67 4.59 -3.97 13.15
N ILE A 68 3.88 -4.08 12.01
CA ILE A 68 2.69 -4.93 11.85
C ILE A 68 3.08 -6.33 11.36
N TYR A 69 4.06 -6.42 10.47
CA TYR A 69 4.47 -7.63 9.77
C TYR A 69 5.92 -7.97 10.10
N LEU A 70 6.13 -8.54 11.29
CA LEU A 70 7.47 -8.87 11.81
C LEU A 70 8.21 -9.94 10.97
N ASP A 71 7.49 -10.66 10.13
CA ASP A 71 7.97 -11.70 9.24
C ASP A 71 8.34 -11.19 7.84
N TRP A 72 8.21 -9.89 7.59
CA TRP A 72 8.40 -9.28 6.27
C TRP A 72 9.24 -8.00 6.37
N LEU A 73 10.18 -7.82 5.44
CA LEU A 73 10.99 -6.59 5.35
C LEU A 73 10.41 -5.68 4.28
N PHE A 74 10.22 -4.40 4.61
CA PHE A 74 9.77 -3.35 3.68
C PHE A 74 10.90 -2.35 3.40
N PRO A 75 11.71 -2.55 2.35
CA PRO A 75 12.62 -1.51 1.88
C PRO A 75 11.82 -0.25 1.50
N ILE A 76 12.34 0.93 1.85
CA ILE A 76 11.61 2.20 1.65
C ILE A 76 11.32 2.45 0.17
N GLU A 77 12.28 2.13 -0.70
CA GLU A 77 12.19 2.24 -2.15
C GLU A 77 11.07 1.36 -2.74
N VAL A 78 10.78 0.22 -2.12
CA VAL A 78 9.69 -0.67 -2.53
C VAL A 78 8.34 -0.10 -2.09
N VAL A 79 8.27 0.45 -0.87
CA VAL A 79 7.06 1.13 -0.39
C VAL A 79 6.75 2.34 -1.28
N GLU A 80 7.76 3.16 -1.59
CA GLU A 80 7.65 4.29 -2.52
C GLU A 80 7.15 3.86 -3.90
N ALA A 81 7.72 2.80 -4.47
CA ALA A 81 7.29 2.27 -5.75
C ALA A 81 5.82 1.82 -5.75
N VAL A 82 5.35 1.17 -4.69
CA VAL A 82 3.93 0.77 -4.56
C VAL A 82 3.02 1.99 -4.45
N ILE A 83 3.38 3.00 -3.67
CA ILE A 83 2.58 4.23 -3.53
C ILE A 83 2.54 5.00 -4.85
N LEU A 84 3.67 5.09 -5.56
CA LEU A 84 3.74 5.70 -6.89
C LEU A 84 2.86 4.96 -7.90
N GLN A 85 2.89 3.63 -7.90
CA GLN A 85 2.02 2.83 -8.75
C GLN A 85 0.54 3.04 -8.40
N LEU A 86 0.21 3.20 -7.11
CA LEU A 86 -1.15 3.51 -6.68
C LEU A 86 -1.61 4.88 -7.22
N GLN A 87 -0.78 5.91 -7.13
CA GLN A 87 -1.08 7.21 -7.73
C GLN A 87 -1.27 7.10 -9.26
N ALA A 88 -0.39 6.38 -9.96
CA ALA A 88 -0.50 6.17 -11.40
C ALA A 88 -1.82 5.49 -11.78
N ASN A 89 -2.22 4.46 -11.03
CA ASN A 89 -3.50 3.77 -11.24
C ASN A 89 -4.69 4.71 -11.03
N TRP A 90 -4.63 5.60 -10.03
CA TRP A 90 -5.69 6.58 -9.79
C TRP A 90 -5.82 7.54 -10.98
N MET A 91 -4.69 8.07 -11.46
CA MET A 91 -4.66 8.96 -12.62
C MET A 91 -5.20 8.27 -13.87
N ALA A 92 -4.91 6.99 -14.07
CA ALA A 92 -5.44 6.22 -15.20
C ALA A 92 -6.98 6.09 -15.12
N ASP A 93 -7.52 5.79 -13.93
CA ASP A 93 -8.95 5.53 -13.74
C ASP A 93 -9.80 6.82 -13.73
N TYR A 94 -9.31 7.91 -13.13
CA TYR A 94 -10.08 9.14 -12.92
C TYR A 94 -9.55 10.37 -13.67
N ARG A 95 -8.41 10.26 -14.37
CA ARG A 95 -7.77 11.35 -15.14
C ARG A 95 -7.48 12.61 -14.31
N ASN A 96 -7.17 12.43 -13.04
CA ASN A 96 -6.69 13.48 -12.13
C ASN A 96 -5.77 12.85 -11.07
N GLY A 97 -4.99 13.66 -10.36
CA GLY A 97 -4.12 13.20 -9.27
C GLY A 97 -4.68 13.42 -7.86
N SER A 98 -5.88 13.98 -7.71
CA SER A 98 -6.33 14.51 -6.41
C SER A 98 -6.62 13.45 -5.35
N GLY A 99 -6.91 12.21 -5.76
CA GLY A 99 -7.27 11.12 -4.85
C GLY A 99 -6.10 10.56 -4.04
N ILE A 100 -4.93 10.45 -4.67
CA ILE A 100 -3.70 9.88 -4.11
C ILE A 100 -2.57 10.85 -4.47
N VAL A 101 -2.16 11.67 -3.50
CA VAL A 101 -1.16 12.72 -3.71
C VAL A 101 0.14 12.32 -3.04
N ILE A 102 1.23 12.41 -3.79
CA ILE A 102 2.59 12.24 -3.31
C ILE A 102 3.29 13.59 -3.45
N ASP A 103 3.80 14.13 -2.36
CA ASP A 103 4.51 15.40 -2.32
C ASP A 103 5.86 15.25 -1.65
N ASP A 104 6.88 15.93 -2.17
CA ASP A 104 8.20 16.00 -1.56
C ASP A 104 8.20 17.02 -0.41
N GLY A 105 8.39 16.53 0.81
CA GLY A 105 8.49 17.34 2.01
C GLY A 105 9.95 17.56 2.46
N PRO A 106 10.21 18.54 3.35
CA PRO A 106 11.54 18.77 3.92
C PRO A 106 12.13 17.57 4.68
N THR A 107 11.29 16.59 5.03
CA THR A 107 11.65 15.40 5.81
C THR A 107 11.42 14.09 5.05
N GLY A 108 11.29 14.17 3.72
CA GLY A 108 10.99 13.04 2.83
C GLY A 108 9.61 13.16 2.18
N SER A 109 9.33 12.28 1.23
CA SER A 109 8.06 12.26 0.52
C SER A 109 6.90 11.88 1.45
N THR A 110 5.73 12.45 1.16
CA THR A 110 4.51 12.27 1.93
C THR A 110 3.38 11.77 1.05
N LEU A 111 2.48 10.98 1.63
CA LEU A 111 1.26 10.50 1.02
C LEU A 111 0.07 11.20 1.66
N THR A 112 -0.78 11.82 0.83
CA THR A 112 -2.09 12.31 1.23
C THR A 112 -3.16 11.58 0.45
N ILE A 113 -4.13 11.00 1.17
CA ILE A 113 -5.29 10.34 0.57
C ILE A 113 -6.49 11.29 0.67
N GLU A 114 -7.16 11.57 -0.44
CA GLU A 114 -8.33 12.45 -0.48
C GLU A 114 -9.42 11.99 0.50
N ASP A 115 -10.05 12.95 1.18
CA ASP A 115 -11.26 12.69 1.95
C ASP A 115 -12.49 12.69 1.04
N SER A 116 -12.63 11.61 0.27
CA SER A 116 -13.79 11.39 -0.59
C SER A 116 -14.30 9.95 -0.51
N SER A 117 -15.61 9.81 -0.70
CA SER A 117 -16.29 8.50 -0.69
C SER A 117 -15.88 7.59 -1.85
N ARG A 118 -15.13 8.10 -2.84
CA ARG A 118 -14.65 7.33 -4.00
C ARG A 118 -13.39 6.54 -3.70
N VAL A 119 -12.60 6.98 -2.74
CA VAL A 119 -11.29 6.41 -2.41
C VAL A 119 -11.42 4.98 -1.88
N ASP A 120 -12.23 4.78 -0.84
CA ASP A 120 -12.35 3.47 -0.19
C ASP A 120 -12.77 2.35 -1.15
N PRO A 121 -13.87 2.45 -1.92
CA PRO A 121 -14.23 1.39 -2.88
C PRO A 121 -13.20 1.23 -3.99
N TRP A 122 -12.42 2.26 -4.32
CA TRP A 122 -11.37 2.19 -5.33
C TRP A 122 -10.12 1.46 -4.81
N ILE A 123 -9.62 1.80 -3.62
CA ILE A 123 -8.48 1.10 -2.99
C ILE A 123 -8.81 -0.38 -2.77
N VAL A 124 -10.04 -0.70 -2.35
CA VAL A 124 -10.50 -2.09 -2.21
C VAL A 124 -10.36 -2.85 -3.53
N ARG A 125 -10.72 -2.25 -4.68
CA ARG A 125 -10.54 -2.89 -5.99
C ARG A 125 -9.07 -3.08 -6.36
N GLN A 126 -8.18 -2.16 -5.98
CA GLN A 126 -6.73 -2.37 -6.17
C GLN A 126 -6.23 -3.54 -5.32
N ALA A 127 -6.61 -3.58 -4.04
CA ALA A 127 -6.21 -4.65 -3.13
C ALA A 127 -6.74 -6.03 -3.59
N GLN A 128 -7.97 -6.09 -4.11
CA GLN A 128 -8.53 -7.31 -4.68
C GLN A 128 -7.75 -7.81 -5.90
N ARG A 129 -7.24 -6.90 -6.75
CA ARG A 129 -6.36 -7.27 -7.87
C ARG A 129 -5.04 -7.86 -7.36
N GLU A 130 -4.40 -7.22 -6.39
CA GLU A 130 -3.16 -7.74 -5.80
C GLU A 130 -3.38 -9.10 -5.10
N ALA A 131 -4.51 -9.28 -4.42
CA ALA A 131 -4.86 -10.56 -3.80
C ALA A 131 -5.06 -11.68 -4.84
N ALA A 132 -5.63 -11.36 -6.00
CA ALA A 132 -5.72 -12.31 -7.11
C ALA A 132 -4.33 -12.70 -7.64
N LEU A 133 -3.44 -11.72 -7.83
CA LEU A 133 -2.05 -11.96 -8.24
C LEU A 133 -1.27 -12.79 -7.20
N CYS A 134 -1.46 -12.54 -5.91
CA CYS A 134 -0.90 -13.37 -4.83
C CYS A 134 -1.33 -14.83 -5.00
N THR A 135 -2.63 -15.06 -5.24
CA THR A 135 -3.20 -16.40 -5.41
C THR A 135 -2.61 -17.10 -6.63
N GLU A 136 -2.48 -16.39 -7.76
CA GLU A 136 -1.87 -16.92 -8.98
C GLU A 136 -0.41 -17.31 -8.77
N ARG A 137 0.37 -16.46 -8.07
CA ARG A 137 1.78 -16.68 -7.77
C ARG A 137 2.02 -17.89 -6.85
N LEU A 138 1.16 -18.07 -5.84
CA LEU A 138 1.19 -19.26 -4.98
C LEU A 138 0.84 -20.53 -5.78
N ALA A 139 -0.21 -20.47 -6.61
CA ALA A 139 -0.60 -21.61 -7.44
C ALA A 139 0.51 -22.01 -8.43
N GLU A 140 1.23 -21.04 -8.99
CA GLU A 140 2.39 -21.28 -9.84
C GLU A 140 3.53 -21.95 -9.09
N PHE A 141 3.85 -21.49 -7.87
CA PHE A 141 4.85 -22.12 -7.01
C PHE A 141 4.49 -23.58 -6.70
N SER A 142 3.25 -23.85 -6.28
CA SER A 142 2.78 -25.22 -6.02
C SER A 142 2.76 -26.13 -7.26
N ARG A 143 2.66 -25.57 -8.48
CA ARG A 143 2.81 -26.36 -9.72
C ARG A 143 4.26 -26.74 -9.97
N ARG A 144 5.19 -25.79 -9.82
CA ARG A 144 6.64 -26.03 -10.02
C ARG A 144 7.19 -27.03 -9.01
N ASP A 145 6.84 -26.90 -7.74
CA ASP A 145 7.28 -27.81 -6.69
C ASP A 145 6.91 -29.27 -6.99
N ARG A 146 5.67 -29.50 -7.46
CA ARG A 146 5.20 -30.82 -7.90
C ARG A 146 5.95 -31.39 -9.11
N MET A 147 6.51 -30.55 -9.98
CA MET A 147 7.26 -30.99 -11.17
C MET A 147 8.72 -31.30 -10.86
N SER A 148 9.32 -30.62 -9.88
CA SER A 148 10.72 -30.84 -9.47
C SER A 148 10.90 -32.00 -8.48
N GLY A 149 9.84 -32.41 -7.78
CA GLY A 149 9.86 -33.48 -6.78
C GLY A 149 9.35 -34.86 -7.26
N GLY A 150 9.18 -35.06 -8.59
CA GLY A 150 8.66 -36.29 -9.20
C GLY A 150 9.71 -37.12 -9.92
#